data_AF-A0A3N1Q760-F1
#
_entry.id   AF-A0A3N1Q760-F1
#
_cell.length_a   1.000
_cell.length_b   1.000
_cell.length_c   1.000
_cell.angle_alpha   90.00
_cell.angle_beta   90.00
_cell.angle_gamma   90.00
#
_symmetry.space_group_name_H-M   'P 1'
#
loop_
_entity.id
_entity.type
_entity.pdbx_description
1 polymer ?
#
loop_
_entity_poly.entity_id
_entity_poly.type
_entity_poly.pdbx_seq_one_letter_code
_entity_poly.pdbx_strand_id
1 'polypeptide(L)'
;MPVRKFDAWRYAQNLNVLVSLIYEINEALPKQGSPFWKPIGRGLRAVTAEMSVPTPLGTSYSQIVSIMLTPGMSRAGQIIDPSFNDLLQAANLTMDKRGRVEVEIPFIDGIPQFEQASRWFRERKPPETLVFAEHAGMATMTGIRWARHTGSSFVTGTLQPDCTILGRPRRVKTSYKLREMMTNMDGLTPWANFRPVETSDEAAGTLTVTVAAPSPLSFRVAGFTYSIVENAPWSARSGSRFHVESEAAIVTHAHRGATPEEHLTAQWPIRALLTLLYAAPIRWRRHRIRDSTFPTWMLAGPPRLAIFTDLIHARTAEDATLPAARDASFAVAALDLADLGTRGLRRWVSLYQDDVFRRAIEPAVEVLNGASKFLEPQVMMLAMALDALGFYRDPDRRSGTAMWAQIDRCITAANVDVSRIGSSQDVARLIANTNNDLKHPDRLERPDHLRLTLVADLATTIFRCQLFDLLSQPEERLRRFVKWGDADQALAAFSRNRVRVGAGGHLVPT
;
A
#
# COMPACT_ATOMS: atom_id res chain seq x y z
N MET A 1 -2.40 45.47 40.70
CA MET A 1 -1.42 45.83 39.67
C MET A 1 -2.09 45.75 38.30
N PRO A 2 -2.03 46.77 37.44
CA PRO A 2 -2.63 46.70 36.11
C PRO A 2 -1.71 45.87 35.19
N VAL A 3 -2.22 44.75 34.69
CA VAL A 3 -1.51 43.90 33.72
C VAL A 3 -1.47 44.63 32.39
N ARG A 4 -0.30 45.19 32.05
CA ARG A 4 -0.02 45.76 30.73
C ARG A 4 0.18 44.60 29.73
N LYS A 5 -0.76 44.51 28.78
CA LYS A 5 -0.73 43.72 27.52
C LYS A 5 -0.38 42.23 27.66
N PHE A 6 -1.42 41.39 27.67
CA PHE A 6 -1.35 39.98 27.33
C PHE A 6 -1.34 39.84 25.80
N ASP A 7 -0.21 39.42 25.22
CA ASP A 7 -0.05 39.29 23.77
C ASP A 7 -0.45 37.88 23.30
N ALA A 8 -1.76 37.66 23.17
CA ALA A 8 -2.36 36.37 22.84
C ALA A 8 -1.92 35.80 21.47
N TRP A 9 -1.43 36.66 20.57
CA TRP A 9 -1.03 36.26 19.21
C TRP A 9 0.21 35.37 19.17
N ARG A 10 1.10 35.46 20.18
CA ARG A 10 2.29 34.61 20.26
C ARG A 10 1.98 33.17 20.68
N TYR A 11 0.85 32.95 21.36
CA TYR A 11 0.36 31.61 21.73
C TYR A 11 -0.59 30.99 20.69
N ALA A 12 -1.15 31.80 19.79
CA ALA A 12 -2.09 31.37 18.76
C ALA A 12 -1.46 30.59 17.59
N GLN A 13 -0.12 30.48 17.52
CA GLN A 13 0.57 29.68 16.50
C GLN A 13 0.57 28.18 16.80
N ASN A 14 0.15 27.76 17.99
CA ASN A 14 -0.03 26.36 18.35
C ASN A 14 -1.52 26.12 18.64
N LEU A 15 -2.24 25.54 17.68
CA LEU A 15 -3.69 25.28 17.80
C LEU A 15 -4.04 24.48 19.07
N ASN A 16 -3.12 23.67 19.59
CA ASN A 16 -3.30 22.90 20.82
C ASN A 16 -3.42 23.79 22.07
N VAL A 17 -2.73 24.93 22.11
CA VAL A 17 -2.83 25.87 23.23
C VAL A 17 -4.08 26.74 23.12
N LEU A 18 -4.44 27.16 21.90
CA LEU A 18 -5.60 28.01 21.67
C LEU A 18 -6.92 27.31 22.08
N VAL A 19 -7.08 26.03 21.75
CA VAL A 19 -8.30 25.26 22.08
C VAL A 19 -8.42 24.98 23.57
N SER A 20 -7.34 24.62 24.25
CA SER A 20 -7.32 24.45 25.72
C SER A 20 -7.63 25.75 26.45
N LEU A 21 -7.08 26.88 25.99
CA LEU A 21 -7.36 28.20 26.55
C LEU A 21 -8.85 28.57 26.37
N ILE A 22 -9.42 28.29 25.20
CA ILE A 22 -10.84 28.53 24.90
C ILE A 22 -11.75 27.68 25.80
N TYR A 23 -11.39 26.42 26.06
CA TYR A 23 -12.16 25.52 26.93
C TYR A 23 -12.10 25.94 28.40
N GLU A 24 -10.92 26.30 28.92
CA GLU A 24 -10.74 26.81 30.29
C GLU A 24 -11.48 28.14 30.49
N ILE A 25 -11.41 29.05 29.51
CA ILE A 25 -12.16 30.31 29.54
C ILE A 25 -13.68 30.02 29.52
N ASN A 26 -14.15 29.06 28.72
CA ASN A 26 -15.56 28.70 28.62
C ASN A 26 -16.10 27.99 29.89
N GLU A 27 -15.27 27.27 30.64
CA GLU A 27 -15.64 26.71 31.95
C GLU A 27 -15.61 27.76 33.09
N ALA A 28 -14.70 28.74 33.01
CA ALA A 28 -14.54 29.77 34.04
C ALA A 28 -15.60 30.88 33.93
N LEU A 29 -16.00 31.26 32.71
CA LEU A 29 -16.92 32.37 32.46
C LEU A 29 -18.35 32.20 33.05
N PRO A 30 -18.99 31.03 33.03
CA PRO A 30 -20.32 30.83 33.60
C PRO A 30 -20.35 31.02 35.12
N LYS A 31 -19.23 30.77 35.80
CA LYS A 31 -19.10 30.86 37.26
C LYS A 31 -19.02 32.31 37.77
N GLN A 32 -18.79 33.28 36.89
CA GLN A 32 -18.63 34.69 37.28
C GLN A 32 -19.92 35.54 37.20
N GLY A 33 -21.05 35.01 36.75
CA GLY A 33 -22.38 35.64 36.83
C GLY A 33 -22.57 37.00 36.12
N SER A 34 -21.51 37.61 35.58
CA SER A 34 -21.53 38.98 35.06
C SER A 34 -22.16 39.09 33.66
N PRO A 35 -23.03 40.09 33.41
CA PRO A 35 -23.58 40.38 32.08
C PRO A 35 -22.53 40.67 31.00
N PHE A 36 -21.34 41.17 31.40
CA PHE A 36 -20.25 41.52 30.49
C PHE A 36 -19.66 40.28 29.79
N TRP A 37 -19.66 39.12 30.46
CA TRP A 37 -19.04 37.89 29.97
C TRP A 37 -19.97 37.05 29.08
N LYS A 38 -21.29 37.32 29.11
CA LYS A 38 -22.29 36.56 28.34
C LYS A 38 -22.15 36.67 26.80
N PRO A 39 -21.81 37.83 26.21
CA PRO A 39 -21.56 37.93 24.76
C PRO A 39 -20.28 37.20 24.33
N ILE A 40 -19.20 37.31 25.12
CA ILE A 40 -17.91 36.64 24.86
C ILE A 40 -18.07 35.12 24.95
N GLY A 41 -18.74 34.61 25.98
CA GLY A 41 -19.05 33.19 26.12
C GLY A 41 -20.04 32.66 25.07
N ARG A 42 -20.82 33.52 24.39
CA ARG A 42 -21.63 33.15 23.22
C ARG A 42 -20.80 33.11 21.94
N GLY A 43 -19.90 34.08 21.75
CA GLY A 43 -18.95 34.09 20.62
C GLY A 43 -18.01 32.90 20.64
N LEU A 44 -17.45 32.55 21.81
CA LEU A 44 -16.61 31.35 21.96
C LEU A 44 -17.38 30.07 21.70
N ARG A 45 -18.64 29.96 22.15
CA ARG A 45 -19.51 28.81 21.83
C ARG A 45 -19.84 28.71 20.34
N ALA A 46 -20.03 29.83 19.65
CA ALA A 46 -20.21 29.85 18.20
C ALA A 46 -18.94 29.39 17.46
N VAL A 47 -17.76 29.85 17.88
CA VAL A 47 -16.47 29.38 17.34
C VAL A 47 -16.26 27.89 17.63
N THR A 48 -16.61 27.42 18.83
CA THR A 48 -16.53 25.99 19.18
C THR A 48 -17.51 25.17 18.32
N ALA A 49 -18.72 25.68 18.07
CA ALA A 49 -19.73 25.04 17.24
C ALA A 49 -19.37 25.03 15.73
N GLU A 50 -18.75 26.09 15.21
CA GLU A 50 -18.20 26.12 13.84
C GLU A 50 -16.98 25.20 13.70
N MET A 51 -16.17 25.04 14.75
CA MET A 51 -15.11 24.01 14.82
C MET A 51 -15.67 22.58 15.00
N SER A 52 -16.98 22.42 15.21
CA SER A 52 -17.65 21.15 15.45
C SER A 52 -18.46 20.64 14.25
N VAL A 53 -18.36 21.26 13.07
CA VAL A 53 -19.10 20.79 11.89
C VAL A 53 -18.66 19.35 11.56
N PRO A 54 -19.57 18.37 11.55
CA PRO A 54 -19.24 17.01 11.20
C PRO A 54 -18.90 16.93 9.72
N THR A 55 -17.64 16.63 9.38
CA THR A 55 -17.31 16.05 8.08
C THR A 55 -17.75 14.57 8.07
N PRO A 56 -17.95 13.93 6.90
CA PRO A 56 -18.39 12.53 6.81
C PRO A 56 -17.42 11.52 7.47
N LEU A 57 -16.26 11.97 7.93
CA LEU A 57 -15.30 11.19 8.71
C LEU A 57 -15.42 11.36 10.23
N GLY A 58 -16.40 12.10 10.73
CA GLY A 58 -16.63 12.21 12.18
C GLY A 58 -15.45 12.81 12.94
N THR A 59 -14.63 13.65 12.32
CA THR A 59 -13.63 14.43 13.06
C THR A 59 -14.33 15.59 13.76
N SER A 60 -14.91 15.31 14.93
CA SER A 60 -14.79 16.27 16.03
C SER A 60 -13.29 16.43 16.30
N TYR A 61 -12.79 17.63 16.61
CA TYR A 61 -11.43 17.84 17.13
C TYR A 61 -11.27 17.12 18.50
N SER A 62 -11.27 15.79 18.50
CA SER A 62 -10.53 15.00 19.47
C SER A 62 -9.08 15.22 19.08
N GLN A 63 -8.26 15.74 19.99
CA GLN A 63 -6.81 15.67 19.83
C GLN A 63 -6.46 14.20 19.56
N ILE A 64 -6.17 13.87 18.30
CA ILE A 64 -5.55 12.61 17.97
C ILE A 64 -4.14 12.77 18.51
N VAL A 65 -3.92 12.33 19.75
CA VAL A 65 -2.58 12.20 20.35
C VAL A 65 -1.93 10.99 19.68
N SER A 66 -1.70 11.10 18.37
CA SER A 66 -0.94 10.16 17.56
C SER A 66 0.45 10.74 17.36
N ILE A 67 1.45 9.92 17.65
CA ILE A 67 2.81 10.19 17.24
C ILE A 67 2.85 10.42 15.73
N MET A 68 3.38 11.57 15.32
CA MET A 68 3.72 11.82 13.92
C MET A 68 5.15 11.33 13.69
N LEU A 69 5.36 10.57 12.63
CA LEU A 69 6.67 10.08 12.24
C LEU A 69 6.84 10.33 10.73
N THR A 70 7.85 11.12 10.36
CA THR A 70 8.16 11.47 8.96
C THR A 70 9.60 11.10 8.60
N PRO A 71 9.93 10.87 7.31
CA PRO A 71 11.25 10.38 6.95
C PRO A 71 12.37 11.33 7.41
N GLY A 72 13.39 10.78 8.07
CA GLY A 72 14.48 11.54 8.69
C GLY A 72 14.20 12.05 10.11
N MET A 73 13.01 11.79 10.66
CA MET A 73 12.65 12.20 12.03
C MET A 73 13.20 11.22 13.07
N SER A 74 13.60 11.77 14.22
CA SER A 74 13.97 11.02 15.43
C SER A 74 13.17 11.55 16.62
N ARG A 75 12.70 10.65 17.48
CA ARG A 75 11.90 10.99 18.67
C ARG A 75 12.44 10.22 19.89
N ALA A 76 12.67 10.93 20.98
CA ALA A 76 13.13 10.34 22.24
C ALA A 76 11.94 10.07 23.16
N GLY A 77 11.91 8.89 23.77
CA GLY A 77 10.82 8.46 24.63
C GLY A 77 11.18 7.24 25.45
N GLN A 78 10.16 6.51 25.87
CA GLN A 78 10.28 5.29 26.67
C GLN A 78 9.64 4.12 25.94
N ILE A 79 10.22 2.94 26.06
CA ILE A 79 9.58 1.69 25.62
C ILE A 79 8.94 0.98 26.81
N ILE A 80 7.82 0.33 26.52
CA ILE A 80 7.05 -0.51 27.43
C ILE A 80 7.02 -1.91 26.81
N ASP A 81 7.53 -2.91 27.53
CA ASP A 81 7.40 -4.32 27.17
C ASP A 81 6.17 -4.93 27.87
N PRO A 82 5.14 -5.40 27.14
CA PRO A 82 3.97 -6.05 27.75
C PRO A 82 4.28 -7.29 28.59
N SER A 83 5.45 -7.91 28.38
CA SER A 83 5.86 -9.13 29.07
C SER A 83 6.31 -8.84 30.51
N PHE A 84 6.51 -7.57 30.87
CA PHE A 84 7.00 -7.13 32.17
C PHE A 84 6.21 -5.91 32.64
N ASN A 85 5.58 -5.99 33.81
CA ASN A 85 4.64 -4.96 34.28
C ASN A 85 5.27 -3.58 34.55
N ASP A 86 6.61 -3.46 34.62
CA ASP A 86 7.27 -2.27 35.16
C ASP A 86 8.50 -1.75 34.37
N LEU A 87 8.86 -2.33 33.21
CA LEU A 87 10.05 -1.85 32.50
C LEU A 87 9.72 -0.62 31.64
N LEU A 88 10.20 0.54 32.11
CA LEU A 88 10.32 1.77 31.34
C LEU A 88 11.79 1.98 30.97
N GLN A 89 12.15 1.68 29.73
CA GLN A 89 13.51 1.86 29.22
C GLN A 89 13.55 3.05 28.27
N ALA A 90 14.55 3.93 28.39
CA ALA A 90 14.74 5.02 27.44
C ALA A 90 15.03 4.48 26.03
N ALA A 91 14.46 5.10 25.00
CA ALA A 91 14.67 4.72 23.61
C ALA A 91 14.54 5.92 22.66
N ASN A 92 15.13 5.78 21.48
CA ASN A 92 14.90 6.66 20.34
C ASN A 92 14.15 5.90 19.25
N LEU A 93 13.01 6.43 18.81
CA LEU A 93 12.28 5.96 17.64
C LEU A 93 12.69 6.81 16.45
N THR A 94 13.27 6.19 15.42
CA THR A 94 13.73 6.88 14.23
C THR A 94 12.99 6.36 12.99
N MET A 95 12.82 7.22 12.00
CA MET A 95 12.44 6.80 10.66
C MET A 95 13.48 7.27 9.66
N ASP A 96 14.08 6.33 8.92
CA ASP A 96 15.08 6.67 7.93
C ASP A 96 14.46 7.37 6.69
N LYS A 97 15.31 7.82 5.77
CA LYS A 97 14.86 8.49 4.53
C LYS A 97 14.04 7.59 3.60
N ARG A 98 14.09 6.27 3.80
CA ARG A 98 13.31 5.26 3.08
C ARG A 98 12.04 4.87 3.85
N GLY A 99 11.69 5.59 4.92
CA GLY A 99 10.50 5.35 5.71
C GLY A 99 10.62 4.16 6.68
N ARG A 100 11.78 3.52 6.80
CA ARG A 100 11.94 2.38 7.71
C ARG A 100 12.06 2.87 9.14
N VAL A 101 11.30 2.25 10.02
CA VAL A 101 11.30 2.56 11.45
C VAL A 101 12.36 1.73 12.15
N GLU A 102 13.19 2.36 12.97
CA GLU A 102 14.14 1.70 13.88
C GLU A 102 13.92 2.20 15.31
N VAL A 103 14.24 1.34 16.29
CA VAL A 103 14.23 1.70 17.70
C VAL A 103 15.62 1.48 18.25
N GLU A 104 16.22 2.54 18.78
CA GLU A 104 17.51 2.48 19.45
C GLU A 104 17.31 2.51 20.96
N ILE A 105 17.92 1.56 21.66
CA ILE A 105 17.75 1.32 23.08
C ILE A 105 19.14 1.36 23.71
N PRO A 106 19.55 2.48 24.35
CA PRO A 106 20.78 2.54 25.13
C PRO A 106 20.61 1.73 26.42
N PHE A 107 21.62 0.95 26.80
CA PHE A 107 21.65 0.20 28.05
C PHE A 107 23.10 -0.03 28.52
N ILE A 108 23.29 -0.27 29.82
CA ILE A 108 24.60 -0.60 30.40
C ILE A 108 24.63 -2.09 30.71
N ASP A 109 25.61 -2.79 30.14
CA ASP A 109 25.74 -4.23 30.30
C ASP A 109 26.15 -4.60 31.73
N GLY A 110 25.50 -5.60 32.33
CA GLY A 110 25.77 -6.05 33.70
C GLY A 110 25.11 -5.25 34.82
N ILE A 111 24.29 -4.24 34.51
CA ILE A 111 23.50 -3.51 35.52
C ILE A 111 22.08 -4.07 35.59
N PRO A 112 21.54 -4.39 36.79
CA PRO A 112 20.23 -5.02 36.94
C PRO A 112 19.07 -4.30 36.25
N GLN A 113 19.05 -2.96 36.28
CA GLN A 113 17.99 -2.17 35.63
C GLN A 113 17.92 -2.35 34.10
N PHE A 114 19.01 -2.81 33.49
CA PHE A 114 19.16 -3.00 32.05
C PHE A 114 19.22 -4.47 31.63
N GLU A 115 19.08 -5.40 32.57
CA GLU A 115 19.25 -6.84 32.34
C GLU A 115 18.36 -7.35 31.22
N GLN A 116 17.13 -6.84 31.13
CA GLN A 116 16.17 -7.23 30.10
C GLN A 116 16.59 -6.77 28.71
N ALA A 117 16.95 -5.49 28.55
CA ALA A 117 17.47 -4.96 27.29
C ALA A 117 18.75 -5.73 26.89
N SER A 118 19.66 -5.92 27.84
CA SER A 118 20.88 -6.71 27.64
C SER A 118 20.57 -8.11 27.13
N ARG A 119 19.60 -8.82 27.74
CA ARG A 119 19.18 -10.15 27.30
C ARG A 119 18.67 -10.16 25.85
N TRP A 120 17.81 -9.21 25.46
CA TRP A 120 17.30 -9.13 24.08
C TRP A 120 18.43 -9.05 23.05
N PHE A 121 19.45 -8.24 23.33
CA PHE A 121 20.55 -7.99 22.38
C PHE A 121 21.63 -9.08 22.43
N ARG A 122 21.92 -9.68 23.60
CA ARG A 122 22.85 -10.81 23.72
C ARG A 122 22.28 -12.09 23.09
N GLU A 123 21.02 -12.39 23.37
CA GLU A 123 20.36 -13.60 22.85
C GLU A 123 19.81 -13.42 21.43
N ARG A 124 19.78 -12.18 20.91
CA ARG A 124 19.15 -11.80 19.63
C ARG A 124 17.68 -12.22 19.55
N LYS A 125 16.99 -12.13 20.70
CA LYS A 125 15.58 -12.50 20.88
C LYS A 125 14.82 -11.32 21.49
N PRO A 126 14.50 -10.29 20.71
CA PRO A 126 13.63 -9.22 21.17
C PRO A 126 12.20 -9.74 21.42
N PRO A 127 11.38 -9.02 22.20
CA PRO A 127 9.97 -9.36 22.38
C PRO A 127 9.20 -9.13 21.08
N GLU A 128 8.09 -9.82 20.89
CA GLU A 128 7.25 -9.70 19.67
C GLU A 128 6.66 -8.29 19.51
N THR A 129 6.35 -7.64 20.64
CA THR A 129 5.74 -6.31 20.68
C THR A 129 6.43 -5.41 21.70
N LEU A 130 6.61 -4.14 21.35
CA LEU A 130 6.99 -3.04 22.24
C LEU A 130 6.06 -1.85 21.99
N VAL A 131 5.81 -1.05 23.01
CA VAL A 131 5.11 0.23 22.85
C VAL A 131 6.06 1.37 23.16
N PHE A 132 6.29 2.25 22.20
CA PHE A 132 7.01 3.50 22.39
C PHE A 132 6.04 4.57 22.89
N ALA A 133 6.43 5.31 23.92
CA ALA A 133 5.64 6.35 24.55
C ALA A 133 6.46 7.62 24.76
N GLU A 134 5.87 8.76 24.42
CA GLU A 134 6.40 10.08 24.72
C GLU A 134 5.26 11.08 24.93
N HIS A 135 5.60 12.35 25.18
CA HIS A 135 4.62 13.38 25.52
C HIS A 135 3.56 13.65 24.43
N ALA A 136 3.88 13.46 23.14
CA ALA A 136 2.92 13.68 22.05
C ALA A 136 2.11 12.43 21.67
N GLY A 137 2.40 11.25 22.25
CA GLY A 137 1.62 10.04 22.03
C GLY A 137 2.40 8.74 22.11
N MET A 138 1.77 7.68 21.61
CA MET A 138 2.32 6.33 21.64
C MET A 138 2.33 5.68 20.26
N ALA A 139 3.33 4.85 20.00
CA ALA A 139 3.41 3.95 18.84
C ALA A 139 3.50 2.50 19.33
N THR A 140 2.70 1.62 18.75
CA THR A 140 2.79 0.17 19.02
C THR A 140 3.56 -0.51 17.90
N MET A 141 4.60 -1.24 18.26
CA MET A 141 5.53 -1.88 17.34
C MET A 141 5.39 -3.39 17.46
N THR A 142 5.23 -4.09 16.34
CA THR A 142 4.99 -5.54 16.29
C THR A 142 5.90 -6.22 15.28
N GLY A 143 6.18 -7.51 15.48
CA GLY A 143 7.09 -8.27 14.60
C GLY A 143 8.52 -7.73 14.71
N ILE A 144 8.97 -7.51 15.94
CA ILE A 144 10.25 -6.85 16.18
C ILE A 144 11.39 -7.82 15.92
N ARG A 145 12.35 -7.38 15.11
CA ARG A 145 13.57 -8.12 14.79
C ARG A 145 14.79 -7.43 15.36
N TRP A 146 15.76 -8.23 15.77
CA TRP A 146 17.08 -7.73 16.15
C TRP A 146 17.80 -7.25 14.89
N ALA A 147 18.36 -6.03 14.94
CA ALA A 147 19.13 -5.48 13.81
C ALA A 147 20.63 -5.45 14.11
N ARG A 148 21.04 -4.75 15.19
CA ARG A 148 22.44 -4.58 15.59
C ARG A 148 22.56 -4.18 17.06
N HIS A 149 23.78 -4.23 17.61
CA HIS A 149 24.14 -3.48 18.82
C HIS A 149 25.59 -3.02 18.71
N THR A 150 25.94 -1.90 19.36
CA THR A 150 27.29 -1.32 19.36
C THR A 150 27.72 -0.98 20.78
N GLY A 151 29.02 -1.09 21.06
CA GLY A 151 29.59 -0.85 22.40
C GLY A 151 29.80 -2.14 23.21
N SER A 152 30.52 -2.04 24.33
CA SER A 152 30.83 -3.14 25.24
C SER A 152 30.14 -2.98 26.60
N SER A 153 30.48 -1.93 27.35
CA SER A 153 29.87 -1.62 28.65
C SER A 153 28.67 -0.68 28.52
N PHE A 154 28.79 0.36 27.69
CA PHE A 154 27.69 1.24 27.30
C PHE A 154 27.26 0.82 25.90
N VAL A 155 26.12 0.15 25.81
CA VAL A 155 25.66 -0.49 24.59
C VAL A 155 24.45 0.26 24.04
N THR A 156 24.40 0.47 22.74
CA THR A 156 23.19 0.89 22.04
C THR A 156 22.73 -0.25 21.16
N GLY A 157 21.57 -0.82 21.49
CA GLY A 157 20.94 -1.85 20.67
C GLY A 157 19.92 -1.26 19.71
N THR A 158 19.85 -1.79 18.49
CA THR A 158 18.86 -1.38 17.47
C THR A 158 17.92 -2.55 17.16
N LEU A 159 16.63 -2.26 17.22
CA LEU A 159 15.55 -3.15 16.83
C LEU A 159 14.81 -2.58 15.61
N GLN A 160 14.29 -3.49 14.78
CA GLN A 160 13.53 -3.14 13.59
C GLN A 160 12.14 -3.78 13.67
N PRO A 161 11.07 -3.01 13.90
CA PRO A 161 9.71 -3.53 13.80
C PRO A 161 9.33 -3.80 12.35
N ASP A 162 8.61 -4.89 12.12
CA ASP A 162 7.96 -5.16 10.83
C ASP A 162 6.75 -4.23 10.62
N CYS A 163 6.08 -3.84 11.71
CA CYS A 163 4.95 -2.94 11.67
C CYS A 163 4.93 -1.98 12.88
N THR A 164 4.63 -0.71 12.62
CA THR A 164 4.47 0.36 13.63
C THR A 164 3.10 1.02 13.47
N ILE A 165 2.23 0.82 14.45
CA ILE A 165 0.90 1.43 14.56
C ILE A 165 1.03 2.76 15.31
N LEU A 166 0.66 3.87 14.66
CA LEU A 166 0.77 5.23 15.21
C LEU A 166 -0.42 5.59 16.11
N GLY A 167 -0.72 4.71 17.07
CA GLY A 167 -1.84 4.88 17.97
C GLY A 167 -1.63 4.24 19.33
N ARG A 168 -2.27 4.82 20.33
CA ARG A 168 -2.30 4.31 21.71
C ARG A 168 -3.22 3.09 21.80
N PRO A 169 -2.72 1.91 22.19
CA PRO A 169 -3.56 0.75 22.39
C PRO A 169 -4.40 0.90 23.67
N ARG A 170 -5.59 0.31 23.68
CA ARG A 170 -6.46 0.21 24.87
C ARG A 170 -5.77 -0.56 26.00
N ARG A 171 -5.01 -1.59 25.64
CA ARG A 171 -4.18 -2.41 26.53
C ARG A 171 -2.90 -2.80 25.79
N VAL A 172 -1.76 -2.73 26.48
CA VAL A 172 -0.49 -3.25 25.98
C VAL A 172 -0.58 -4.78 25.99
N LYS A 173 -0.25 -5.43 24.87
CA LYS A 173 -0.34 -6.89 24.68
C LYS A 173 0.92 -7.40 23.99
N THR A 174 1.25 -8.67 24.20
CA THR A 174 2.37 -9.33 23.54
C THR A 174 2.15 -9.53 22.03
N SER A 175 0.89 -9.58 21.59
CA SER A 175 0.52 -9.63 20.17
C SER A 175 -0.80 -8.90 19.88
N TYR A 176 -0.96 -8.46 18.62
CA TYR A 176 -2.12 -7.71 18.16
C TYR A 176 -2.75 -8.38 16.94
N LYS A 177 -4.02 -8.78 17.09
CA LYS A 177 -4.89 -9.21 15.99
C LYS A 177 -5.93 -8.13 15.75
N LEU A 178 -5.94 -7.58 14.55
CA LEU A 178 -6.76 -6.49 14.10
C LEU A 178 -7.90 -7.01 13.25
N ARG A 179 -9.08 -6.40 13.33
CA ARG A 179 -10.21 -6.80 12.50
C ARG A 179 -10.14 -6.24 11.09
N GLU A 180 -9.65 -5.02 10.93
CA GLU A 180 -9.75 -4.30 9.66
C GLU A 180 -8.50 -3.50 9.34
N MET A 181 -8.03 -3.65 8.10
CA MET A 181 -6.93 -2.87 7.52
C MET A 181 -7.38 -2.30 6.18
N MET A 182 -7.21 -0.99 6.02
CA MET A 182 -7.44 -0.22 4.81
C MET A 182 -6.10 0.20 4.23
N THR A 183 -5.97 0.10 2.91
CA THR A 183 -4.75 0.46 2.19
C THR A 183 -5.06 1.24 0.92
N ASN A 184 -4.27 2.28 0.70
CA ASN A 184 -4.22 3.05 -0.54
C ASN A 184 -2.97 2.64 -1.33
N MET A 185 -3.10 2.56 -2.66
CA MET A 185 -1.99 2.28 -3.58
C MET A 185 -2.20 3.00 -4.90
N ASP A 186 -1.12 3.19 -5.65
CA ASP A 186 -1.17 3.76 -6.99
C ASP A 186 -2.12 2.99 -7.93
N GLY A 187 -2.67 3.67 -8.92
CA GLY A 187 -3.54 3.07 -9.93
C GLY A 187 -4.90 2.57 -9.41
N LEU A 188 -5.10 2.42 -8.10
CA LEU A 188 -6.34 1.86 -7.55
C LEU A 188 -7.54 2.79 -7.79
N THR A 189 -7.38 4.10 -7.59
CA THR A 189 -8.42 5.10 -7.87
C THR A 189 -8.83 5.14 -9.34
N PRO A 190 -7.91 5.39 -10.31
CA PRO A 190 -8.29 5.43 -11.72
C PRO A 190 -8.82 4.07 -12.23
N TRP A 191 -8.36 2.95 -11.68
CA TRP A 191 -8.87 1.62 -12.03
C TRP A 191 -10.27 1.34 -11.49
N ALA A 192 -10.54 1.75 -10.24
CA ALA A 192 -11.86 1.61 -9.64
C ALA A 192 -12.89 2.52 -10.33
N ASN A 193 -12.45 3.71 -10.80
CA ASN A 193 -13.24 4.69 -11.55
C ASN A 193 -14.63 4.93 -10.95
N PHE A 194 -14.70 4.93 -9.63
CA PHE A 194 -15.90 5.35 -8.95
C PHE A 194 -16.09 6.86 -9.20
N ARG A 195 -17.34 7.28 -9.35
CA ARG A 195 -17.72 8.68 -9.58
C ARG A 195 -18.68 9.12 -8.49
N PRO A 196 -18.20 9.30 -7.25
CA PRO A 196 -19.08 9.58 -6.13
C PRO A 196 -19.46 11.05 -6.08
N VAL A 197 -18.76 11.93 -6.82
CA VAL A 197 -19.00 13.37 -6.85
C VAL A 197 -19.73 13.71 -8.14
N GLU A 198 -20.94 14.23 -8.00
CA GLU A 198 -21.71 14.83 -9.07
C GLU A 198 -21.85 16.33 -8.82
N THR A 199 -21.58 17.15 -9.83
CA THR A 199 -21.78 18.60 -9.79
C THR A 199 -22.96 18.97 -10.66
N SER A 200 -23.92 19.72 -10.11
CA SER A 200 -24.99 20.31 -10.92
C SER A 200 -24.45 21.42 -11.81
N ASP A 201 -25.10 21.67 -12.95
CA ASP A 201 -24.89 22.90 -13.70
C ASP A 201 -25.16 24.11 -12.80
N GLU A 202 -24.36 25.16 -12.95
CA GLU A 202 -24.45 26.38 -12.15
C GLU A 202 -25.73 27.15 -12.52
N ALA A 203 -26.81 26.90 -11.80
CA ALA A 203 -28.05 27.66 -11.92
C ALA A 203 -28.08 28.75 -10.83
N ALA A 204 -28.27 30.01 -11.25
CA ALA A 204 -28.43 31.17 -10.37
C ALA A 204 -27.28 31.37 -9.34
N GLY A 205 -26.04 31.06 -9.73
CA GLY A 205 -24.84 31.26 -8.89
C GLY A 205 -24.70 30.27 -7.73
N THR A 206 -25.44 29.15 -7.76
CA THR A 206 -25.34 28.07 -6.78
C THR A 206 -24.78 26.81 -7.44
N LEU A 207 -23.61 26.36 -6.99
CA LEU A 207 -23.04 25.05 -7.32
C LEU A 207 -23.49 24.03 -6.27
N THR A 208 -24.26 23.03 -6.68
CA THR A 208 -24.58 21.88 -5.82
C THR A 208 -23.61 20.76 -6.12
N VAL A 209 -22.91 20.30 -5.08
CA VAL A 209 -22.05 19.11 -5.17
C VAL A 209 -22.68 17.99 -4.37
N THR A 210 -23.09 16.93 -5.04
CA THR A 210 -23.64 15.73 -4.43
C THR A 210 -22.51 14.71 -4.28
N VAL A 211 -22.23 14.31 -3.05
CA VAL A 211 -21.31 13.21 -2.76
C VAL A 211 -22.14 11.97 -2.44
N ALA A 212 -22.24 11.06 -3.39
CA ALA A 212 -22.91 9.78 -3.25
C ALA A 212 -22.21 8.91 -2.19
N ALA A 213 -22.99 8.17 -1.42
CA ALA A 213 -22.45 7.19 -0.50
C ALA A 213 -21.68 6.12 -1.29
N PRO A 214 -20.50 5.67 -0.82
CA PRO A 214 -19.73 4.65 -1.52
C PRO A 214 -20.59 3.39 -1.69
N SER A 215 -20.64 2.86 -2.91
CA SER A 215 -21.18 1.52 -3.19
C SER A 215 -20.01 0.55 -3.25
N PRO A 216 -19.61 -0.05 -2.11
CA PRO A 216 -18.40 -0.84 -2.05
C PRO A 216 -18.58 -2.15 -2.82
N LEU A 217 -17.58 -2.51 -3.62
CA LEU A 217 -17.53 -3.85 -4.19
C LEU A 217 -16.92 -4.79 -3.14
N SER A 218 -17.66 -5.81 -2.70
CA SER A 218 -17.24 -6.70 -1.62
C SER A 218 -17.32 -8.20 -1.96
N PHE A 219 -16.30 -8.96 -1.55
CA PHE A 219 -16.24 -10.41 -1.71
C PHE A 219 -15.44 -11.07 -0.59
N ARG A 220 -15.57 -12.40 -0.44
CA ARG A 220 -14.87 -13.17 0.60
C ARG A 220 -14.03 -14.28 -0.03
N VAL A 221 -12.76 -14.38 0.39
CA VAL A 221 -11.80 -15.44 0.01
C VAL A 221 -10.82 -15.67 1.16
N ALA A 222 -10.37 -16.92 1.38
CA ALA A 222 -9.29 -17.26 2.30
C ALA A 222 -9.39 -16.66 3.72
N GLY A 223 -10.60 -16.59 4.28
CA GLY A 223 -10.83 -16.08 5.63
C GLY A 223 -10.99 -14.56 5.75
N PHE A 224 -10.78 -13.81 4.66
CA PHE A 224 -10.94 -12.35 4.61
C PHE A 224 -12.17 -11.93 3.80
N THR A 225 -12.86 -10.89 4.26
CA THR A 225 -13.75 -10.10 3.42
C THR A 225 -12.96 -8.94 2.85
N TYR A 226 -12.93 -8.83 1.53
CA TYR A 226 -12.34 -7.75 0.77
C TYR A 226 -13.43 -6.76 0.39
N SER A 227 -13.12 -5.47 0.47
CA SER A 227 -13.94 -4.40 -0.05
C SER A 227 -13.06 -3.40 -0.79
N ILE A 228 -13.42 -3.08 -2.03
CA ILE A 228 -12.87 -1.89 -2.71
C ILE A 228 -13.87 -0.78 -2.45
N VAL A 229 -13.40 0.22 -1.72
CA VAL A 229 -14.21 1.34 -1.26
C VAL A 229 -13.60 2.62 -1.79
N GLU A 230 -14.41 3.67 -1.83
CA GLU A 230 -13.92 5.00 -2.10
C GLU A 230 -14.18 5.90 -0.90
N ASN A 231 -13.18 6.70 -0.56
CA ASN A 231 -13.34 7.79 0.37
C ASN A 231 -13.39 9.07 -0.45
N ALA A 232 -14.41 9.89 -0.23
CA ALA A 232 -14.50 11.22 -0.80
C ALA A 232 -14.35 12.30 0.30
N PRO A 233 -13.16 12.46 0.92
CA PRO A 233 -12.95 13.57 1.85
C PRO A 233 -13.20 14.89 1.13
N TRP A 234 -14.00 15.74 1.75
CA TRP A 234 -14.27 17.08 1.24
C TRP A 234 -14.03 18.13 2.32
N SER A 235 -13.67 19.32 1.85
CA SER A 235 -13.57 20.54 2.66
C SER A 235 -14.23 21.68 1.91
N ALA A 236 -14.90 22.56 2.64
CA ALA A 236 -15.58 23.70 2.07
C ALA A 236 -15.28 24.94 2.90
N ARG A 237 -14.93 26.04 2.24
CA ARG A 237 -14.91 27.38 2.82
C ARG A 237 -15.97 28.21 2.12
N SER A 238 -17.01 28.57 2.87
CA SER A 238 -18.12 29.40 2.38
C SER A 238 -17.60 30.65 1.66
N GLY A 239 -18.11 30.91 0.45
CA GLY A 239 -17.72 32.04 -0.40
C GLY A 239 -16.32 31.97 -1.03
N SER A 240 -15.61 30.84 -0.94
CA SER A 240 -14.23 30.75 -1.43
C SER A 240 -13.92 29.48 -2.23
N ARG A 241 -14.04 28.29 -1.62
CA ARG A 241 -13.57 27.05 -2.25
C ARG A 241 -14.30 25.83 -1.71
N PHE A 242 -14.67 24.94 -2.60
CA PHE A 242 -15.04 23.57 -2.27
C PHE A 242 -13.97 22.65 -2.87
N HIS A 243 -13.43 21.73 -2.07
CA HIS A 243 -12.41 20.77 -2.48
C HIS A 243 -12.87 19.38 -2.05
N VAL A 244 -12.94 18.46 -2.99
CA VAL A 244 -13.23 17.04 -2.73
C VAL A 244 -12.20 16.20 -3.46
N GLU A 245 -11.59 15.28 -2.73
CA GLU A 245 -10.67 14.29 -3.27
C GLU A 245 -11.35 12.94 -3.24
N SER A 246 -11.20 12.16 -4.30
CA SER A 246 -11.73 10.80 -4.39
C SER A 246 -10.56 9.84 -4.35
N GLU A 247 -10.46 9.05 -3.29
CA GLU A 247 -9.40 8.07 -3.13
C GLU A 247 -9.99 6.68 -2.90
N ALA A 248 -9.75 5.78 -3.86
CA ALA A 248 -10.06 4.37 -3.68
C ALA A 248 -9.07 3.73 -2.70
N ALA A 249 -9.59 2.79 -1.92
CA ALA A 249 -8.82 1.98 -0.98
C ALA A 249 -9.32 0.53 -1.00
N ILE A 250 -8.40 -0.39 -0.76
CA ILE A 250 -8.74 -1.77 -0.44
C ILE A 250 -8.88 -1.92 1.07
N VAL A 251 -9.95 -2.55 1.49
CA VAL A 251 -10.22 -2.89 2.89
C VAL A 251 -10.28 -4.40 3.01
N THR A 252 -9.56 -4.93 3.99
CA THR A 252 -9.63 -6.34 4.38
C THR A 252 -10.16 -6.45 5.79
N HIS A 253 -11.17 -7.31 5.99
CA HIS A 253 -11.77 -7.59 7.28
C HIS A 253 -11.63 -9.08 7.65
N ALA A 254 -11.08 -9.34 8.83
CA ALA A 254 -10.92 -10.67 9.43
C ALA A 254 -11.77 -10.78 10.70
N HIS A 255 -12.81 -11.63 10.69
CA HIS A 255 -13.75 -11.75 11.81
C HIS A 255 -13.07 -12.18 13.13
N ARG A 256 -12.07 -13.07 13.06
CA ARG A 256 -11.30 -13.53 14.23
C ARG A 256 -10.11 -12.62 14.56
N GLY A 257 -9.93 -11.55 13.80
CA GLY A 257 -8.73 -10.73 13.78
C GLY A 257 -7.56 -11.43 13.07
N ALA A 258 -6.69 -10.64 12.45
CA ALA A 258 -5.46 -11.06 11.81
C ALA A 258 -4.33 -10.07 12.15
N THR A 259 -3.09 -10.51 12.08
CA THR A 259 -1.93 -9.64 12.24
C THR A 259 -1.87 -8.62 11.09
N PRO A 260 -1.19 -7.47 11.27
CA PRO A 260 -0.93 -6.53 10.18
C PRO A 260 -0.33 -7.16 8.93
N GLU A 261 0.62 -8.09 9.10
CA GLU A 261 1.28 -8.81 7.99
C GLU A 261 0.31 -9.72 7.24
N GLU A 262 -0.58 -10.42 7.95
CA GLU A 262 -1.61 -11.26 7.32
C GLU A 262 -2.60 -10.41 6.48
N HIS A 263 -3.00 -9.24 7.00
CA HIS A 263 -3.82 -8.30 6.23
C HIS A 263 -3.10 -7.76 4.99
N LEU A 264 -1.81 -7.38 5.11
CA LEU A 264 -1.02 -6.92 3.98
C LEU A 264 -0.85 -8.02 2.92
N THR A 265 -0.54 -9.25 3.36
CA THR A 265 -0.41 -10.42 2.49
C THR A 265 -1.72 -10.72 1.76
N ALA A 266 -2.86 -10.60 2.44
CA ALA A 266 -4.17 -10.74 1.81
C ALA A 266 -4.41 -9.73 0.69
N GLN A 267 -3.87 -8.51 0.79
CA GLN A 267 -4.02 -7.46 -0.22
C GLN A 267 -3.01 -7.55 -1.38
N TRP A 268 -1.92 -8.30 -1.21
CA TRP A 268 -0.87 -8.49 -2.22
C TRP A 268 -1.37 -8.95 -3.59
N PRO A 269 -2.32 -9.90 -3.69
CA PRO A 269 -2.91 -10.29 -4.97
C PRO A 269 -3.52 -9.12 -5.73
N ILE A 270 -4.15 -8.16 -5.04
CA ILE A 270 -4.78 -7.02 -5.71
C ILE A 270 -3.72 -6.07 -6.28
N ARG A 271 -2.62 -5.82 -5.55
CA ARG A 271 -1.47 -5.10 -6.11
C ARG A 271 -0.90 -5.81 -7.33
N ALA A 272 -0.67 -7.12 -7.24
CA ALA A 272 -0.15 -7.92 -8.36
C ALA A 272 -1.05 -7.83 -9.60
N LEU A 273 -2.38 -7.87 -9.41
CA LEU A 273 -3.34 -7.68 -10.49
C LEU A 273 -3.19 -6.30 -11.14
N LEU A 274 -3.18 -5.23 -10.34
CA LEU A 274 -3.03 -3.86 -10.84
C LEU A 274 -1.72 -3.68 -11.61
N THR A 275 -0.61 -4.23 -11.11
CA THR A 275 0.69 -4.20 -11.82
C THR A 275 0.57 -4.84 -13.20
N LEU A 276 -0.11 -5.98 -13.32
CA LEU A 276 -0.29 -6.66 -14.61
C LEU A 276 -1.28 -5.92 -15.52
N LEU A 277 -2.34 -5.34 -14.97
CA LEU A 277 -3.34 -4.60 -15.75
C LEU A 277 -2.74 -3.34 -16.37
N TYR A 278 -1.93 -2.61 -15.61
CA TYR A 278 -1.29 -1.37 -16.06
C TYR A 278 0.07 -1.57 -16.75
N ALA A 279 0.72 -2.72 -16.59
CA ALA A 279 2.13 -2.91 -16.95
C ALA A 279 3.06 -1.84 -16.36
N ALA A 280 2.75 -1.39 -15.14
CA ALA A 280 3.47 -0.31 -14.47
C ALA A 280 3.69 -0.63 -12.99
N PRO A 281 4.72 -0.04 -12.35
CA PRO A 281 4.92 -0.21 -10.93
C PRO A 281 3.74 0.31 -10.11
N ILE A 282 3.21 -0.55 -9.23
CA ILE A 282 2.17 -0.17 -8.27
C ILE A 282 2.81 -0.04 -6.90
N ARG A 283 2.77 1.17 -6.35
CA ARG A 283 3.37 1.50 -5.05
C ARG A 283 2.31 1.57 -3.97
N TRP A 284 2.63 1.00 -2.82
CA TRP A 284 1.85 1.19 -1.61
C TRP A 284 1.99 2.63 -1.12
N ARG A 285 0.88 3.25 -0.69
CA ARG A 285 0.87 4.66 -0.29
C ARG A 285 0.59 4.86 1.19
N ARG A 286 -0.44 4.21 1.69
CA ARG A 286 -0.87 4.39 3.07
C ARG A 286 -1.55 3.15 3.58
N HIS A 287 -1.27 2.80 4.83
CA HIS A 287 -1.96 1.75 5.55
C HIS A 287 -2.62 2.34 6.79
N ARG A 288 -3.85 1.92 7.04
CA ARG A 288 -4.64 2.34 8.18
C ARG A 288 -5.38 1.16 8.77
N ILE A 289 -5.62 1.17 10.07
CA ILE A 289 -6.33 0.10 10.78
C ILE A 289 -7.55 0.65 11.50
N ARG A 290 -8.58 -0.19 11.64
CA ARG A 290 -9.75 0.13 12.45
C ARG A 290 -10.06 -1.04 13.36
N ASP A 291 -9.77 -0.88 14.65
CA ASP A 291 -10.01 -1.92 15.64
C ASP A 291 -10.30 -1.32 17.02
N SER A 292 -11.15 -1.97 17.82
CA SER A 292 -11.46 -1.58 19.20
C SER A 292 -10.22 -1.57 20.13
N THR A 293 -9.16 -2.29 19.74
CA THR A 293 -7.87 -2.35 20.42
C THR A 293 -7.11 -1.03 20.30
N PHE A 294 -7.37 -0.22 19.27
CA PHE A 294 -6.77 1.11 19.06
C PHE A 294 -7.89 2.16 18.97
N PRO A 295 -8.60 2.45 20.07
CA PRO A 295 -9.75 3.33 20.03
C PRO A 295 -9.36 4.78 19.81
N THR A 296 -10.33 5.60 19.40
CA THR A 296 -10.19 7.06 19.49
C THR A 296 -10.38 7.49 20.94
N TRP A 297 -9.34 8.10 21.50
CA TRP A 297 -9.33 8.59 22.87
C TRP A 297 -10.02 9.97 22.92
N MET A 298 -11.01 10.10 23.81
CA MET A 298 -11.72 11.36 24.05
C MET A 298 -11.08 12.07 25.25
N LEU A 299 -11.05 13.42 25.22
CA LEU A 299 -10.60 14.22 26.37
C LEU A 299 -11.45 14.00 27.61
N ALA A 300 -12.75 13.77 27.43
CA ALA A 300 -13.68 13.38 28.47
C ALA A 300 -14.63 12.28 27.96
N GLY A 301 -14.88 11.27 28.78
CA GLY A 301 -15.80 10.16 28.47
C GLY A 301 -15.10 8.89 27.97
N PRO A 302 -15.88 7.81 27.73
CA PRO A 302 -15.34 6.52 27.34
C PRO A 302 -14.73 6.57 25.92
N PRO A 303 -13.68 5.77 25.65
CA PRO A 303 -13.09 5.66 24.33
C PRO A 303 -14.13 5.19 23.31
N ARG A 304 -14.19 5.83 22.14
CA ARG A 304 -15.10 5.46 21.04
C ARG A 304 -14.46 4.44 20.11
N LEU A 305 -15.29 3.72 19.34
CA LEU A 305 -14.79 2.88 18.25
C LEU A 305 -13.97 3.76 17.30
N ALA A 306 -12.79 3.27 16.94
CA ALA A 306 -11.75 4.06 16.30
C ALA A 306 -12.16 4.62 14.93
N ILE A 307 -11.79 5.87 14.68
CA ILE A 307 -11.43 6.33 13.33
C ILE A 307 -10.18 5.53 12.90
N PHE A 308 -9.99 5.35 11.59
CA PHE A 308 -8.80 4.72 11.05
C PHE A 308 -7.50 5.31 11.64
N THR A 309 -6.63 4.46 12.17
CA THR A 309 -5.32 4.80 12.76
C THR A 309 -4.21 4.44 11.77
N ASP A 310 -3.24 5.33 11.58
CA ASP A 310 -2.14 5.08 10.64
C ASP A 310 -1.19 3.96 11.09
N LEU A 311 -0.66 3.26 10.10
CA LEU A 311 0.23 2.13 10.24
C LEU A 311 1.37 2.25 9.23
N ILE A 312 2.59 2.02 9.69
CA ILE A 312 3.79 1.93 8.85
C ILE A 312 4.23 0.47 8.80
N HIS A 313 4.39 -0.07 7.61
CA HIS A 313 4.82 -1.45 7.41
C HIS A 313 6.19 -1.48 6.75
N ALA A 314 7.16 -2.19 7.33
CA ALA A 314 8.55 -2.17 6.89
C ALA A 314 8.71 -2.60 5.41
N ARG A 315 7.92 -3.59 4.98
CA ARG A 315 7.91 -4.10 3.59
C ARG A 315 7.44 -3.08 2.54
N THR A 316 6.69 -2.06 2.93
CA THR A 316 6.04 -1.10 2.02
C THR A 316 6.41 0.35 2.30
N ALA A 317 7.19 0.60 3.35
CA ALA A 317 7.54 1.94 3.78
C ALA A 317 8.31 2.73 2.71
N GLU A 318 9.21 2.07 1.96
CA GLU A 318 9.98 2.73 0.90
C GLU A 318 9.08 3.22 -0.24
N ASP A 319 8.08 2.42 -0.63
CA ASP A 319 7.11 2.79 -1.67
C ASP A 319 6.39 4.10 -1.33
N ALA A 320 6.03 4.30 -0.06
CA ALA A 320 5.34 5.50 0.40
C ALA A 320 6.23 6.77 0.35
N THR A 321 7.56 6.61 0.33
CA THR A 321 8.50 7.74 0.22
C THR A 321 8.83 8.14 -1.22
N LEU A 322 8.57 7.25 -2.18
CA LEU A 322 8.81 7.54 -3.60
C LEU A 322 7.72 8.49 -4.13
N PRO A 323 8.02 9.34 -5.13
CA PRO A 323 7.02 10.20 -5.74
C PRO A 323 5.78 9.41 -6.24
N ALA A 324 4.60 10.03 -6.14
CA ALA A 324 3.40 9.52 -6.80
C ALA A 324 3.67 9.38 -8.30
N ALA A 325 3.31 8.23 -8.88
CA ALA A 325 3.32 8.10 -10.33
C ALA A 325 2.31 9.09 -10.93
N ARG A 326 2.62 9.63 -12.11
CA ARG A 326 1.73 10.59 -12.77
C ARG A 326 0.45 9.88 -13.22
N ASP A 327 -0.70 10.54 -13.15
CA ASP A 327 -1.99 9.95 -13.56
C ASP A 327 -1.97 9.36 -14.97
N ALA A 328 -1.21 9.97 -15.88
CA ALA A 328 -1.01 9.47 -17.24
C ALA A 328 -0.44 8.03 -17.29
N SER A 329 0.34 7.62 -16.28
CA SER A 329 0.87 6.25 -16.16
C SER A 329 -0.23 5.21 -15.88
N PHE A 330 -1.42 5.64 -15.46
CA PHE A 330 -2.57 4.78 -15.15
C PHE A 330 -3.82 5.13 -15.96
N ALA A 331 -3.64 5.80 -17.10
CA ALA A 331 -4.75 6.27 -17.92
C ALA A 331 -5.59 5.14 -18.54
N VAL A 332 -4.95 4.01 -18.88
CA VAL A 332 -5.63 2.87 -19.55
C VAL A 332 -5.15 1.56 -18.93
N ALA A 333 -6.03 0.91 -18.18
CA ALA A 333 -5.84 -0.46 -17.71
C ALA A 333 -6.31 -1.46 -18.78
N ALA A 334 -5.74 -2.67 -18.80
CA ALA A 334 -6.21 -3.74 -19.70
C ALA A 334 -7.66 -4.16 -19.42
N LEU A 335 -8.10 -4.07 -18.15
CA LEU A 335 -9.45 -4.32 -17.65
C LEU A 335 -9.70 -3.37 -16.48
N ASP A 336 -10.88 -2.78 -16.40
CA ASP A 336 -11.28 -1.94 -15.25
C ASP A 336 -12.03 -2.75 -14.16
N LEU A 337 -12.40 -2.09 -13.06
CA LEU A 337 -13.15 -2.74 -11.99
C LEU A 337 -14.54 -3.21 -12.43
N ALA A 338 -15.21 -2.48 -13.32
CA ALA A 338 -16.52 -2.83 -13.84
C ALA A 338 -16.46 -4.08 -14.74
N ASP A 339 -15.36 -4.24 -15.48
CA ASP A 339 -15.09 -5.39 -16.32
C ASP A 339 -14.96 -6.68 -15.51
N LEU A 340 -14.23 -6.63 -14.39
CA LEU A 340 -13.97 -7.80 -13.54
C LEU A 340 -15.14 -8.10 -12.60
N GLY A 341 -15.67 -7.05 -11.97
CA GLY A 341 -16.62 -7.14 -10.87
C GLY A 341 -16.18 -8.05 -9.74
N THR A 342 -17.13 -8.38 -8.88
CA THR A 342 -16.92 -9.24 -7.71
C THR A 342 -16.46 -10.65 -8.09
N ARG A 343 -16.93 -11.17 -9.23
CA ARG A 343 -16.61 -12.53 -9.70
C ARG A 343 -15.16 -12.63 -10.16
N GLY A 344 -14.68 -11.68 -10.97
CA GLY A 344 -13.30 -11.65 -11.46
C GLY A 344 -12.31 -11.50 -10.31
N LEU A 345 -12.57 -10.58 -9.36
CA LEU A 345 -11.70 -10.36 -8.22
C LEU A 345 -11.64 -11.55 -7.25
N ARG A 346 -12.80 -12.14 -6.94
CA ARG A 346 -12.84 -13.37 -6.13
C ARG A 346 -12.02 -14.47 -6.80
N ARG A 347 -12.17 -14.66 -8.12
CA ARG A 347 -11.42 -15.67 -8.87
C ARG A 347 -9.93 -15.40 -8.83
N TRP A 348 -9.49 -14.16 -9.08
CA TRP A 348 -8.08 -13.79 -9.02
C TRP A 348 -7.46 -14.10 -7.66
N VAL A 349 -8.08 -13.61 -6.58
CA VAL A 349 -7.57 -13.82 -5.22
C VAL A 349 -7.55 -15.31 -4.86
N SER A 350 -8.52 -16.09 -5.33
CA SER A 350 -8.53 -17.56 -5.17
C SER A 350 -7.41 -18.25 -5.95
N LEU A 351 -7.15 -17.87 -7.20
CA LEU A 351 -6.03 -18.40 -7.98
C LEU A 351 -4.70 -18.12 -7.28
N TYR A 352 -4.54 -16.93 -6.72
CA TYR A 352 -3.34 -16.52 -5.98
C TYR A 352 -3.07 -17.34 -4.71
N GLN A 353 -4.04 -18.14 -4.23
CA GLN A 353 -3.83 -19.07 -3.11
C GLN A 353 -3.08 -20.34 -3.53
N ASP A 354 -3.04 -20.69 -4.82
CA ASP A 354 -2.22 -21.82 -5.29
C ASP A 354 -0.75 -21.36 -5.39
N ASP A 355 0.14 -22.00 -4.64
CA ASP A 355 1.57 -21.68 -4.62
C ASP A 355 2.24 -21.82 -6.00
N VAL A 356 1.79 -22.76 -6.84
CA VAL A 356 2.31 -22.93 -8.19
C VAL A 356 1.90 -21.75 -9.06
N PHE A 357 0.64 -21.31 -8.97
CA PHE A 357 0.18 -20.12 -9.67
C PHE A 357 0.94 -18.89 -9.20
N ARG A 358 1.06 -18.69 -7.89
CA ARG A 358 1.76 -17.56 -7.30
C ARG A 358 3.23 -17.48 -7.76
N ARG A 359 3.94 -18.62 -7.79
CA ARG A 359 5.32 -18.71 -8.31
C ARG A 359 5.43 -18.38 -9.79
N ALA A 360 4.37 -18.60 -10.57
CA ALA A 360 4.33 -18.20 -11.98
C ALA A 360 4.05 -16.70 -12.15
N ILE A 361 3.26 -16.09 -11.27
CA ILE A 361 2.88 -14.67 -11.34
C ILE A 361 3.97 -13.73 -10.82
N GLU A 362 4.57 -14.04 -9.66
CA GLU A 362 5.49 -13.15 -8.95
C GLU A 362 6.65 -12.63 -9.82
N PRO A 363 7.36 -13.45 -10.61
CA PRO A 363 8.49 -12.94 -11.41
C PRO A 363 8.06 -11.89 -12.45
N ALA A 364 6.92 -12.10 -13.13
CA ALA A 364 6.41 -11.12 -14.09
C ALA A 364 5.98 -9.81 -13.41
N VAL A 365 5.33 -9.91 -12.24
CA VAL A 365 4.96 -8.75 -11.43
C VAL A 365 6.18 -7.97 -10.95
N GLU A 366 7.24 -8.64 -10.52
CA GLU A 366 8.47 -7.99 -10.06
C GLU A 366 9.22 -7.28 -11.21
N VAL A 367 9.25 -7.87 -12.42
CA VAL A 367 9.78 -7.20 -13.62
C VAL A 367 9.03 -5.88 -13.87
N LEU A 368 7.69 -5.92 -13.88
CA LEU A 368 6.86 -4.74 -14.10
C LEU A 368 6.92 -3.73 -12.96
N ASN A 369 7.20 -4.16 -11.73
CA ASN A 369 7.45 -3.29 -10.59
C ASN A 369 8.88 -2.69 -10.58
N GLY A 370 9.71 -3.04 -11.55
CA GLY A 370 11.04 -2.46 -11.74
C GLY A 370 12.15 -3.17 -10.94
N ALA A 371 12.03 -4.47 -10.69
CA ALA A 371 13.06 -5.26 -9.99
C ALA A 371 14.44 -5.24 -10.69
N SER A 372 14.47 -5.01 -12.01
CA SER A 372 15.70 -4.85 -12.78
C SER A 372 15.59 -3.71 -13.78
N LYS A 373 16.66 -2.92 -13.93
CA LYS A 373 16.83 -1.97 -15.05
C LYS A 373 17.50 -2.59 -16.28
N PHE A 374 18.09 -3.77 -16.12
CA PHE A 374 18.75 -4.53 -17.18
C PHE A 374 17.75 -5.46 -17.86
N LEU A 375 17.85 -5.61 -19.19
CA LEU A 375 16.93 -6.42 -19.98
C LEU A 375 17.17 -7.92 -19.79
N GLU A 376 18.40 -8.35 -19.56
CA GLU A 376 18.76 -9.77 -19.44
C GLU A 376 18.04 -10.43 -18.26
N PRO A 377 18.07 -9.87 -17.03
CA PRO A 377 17.27 -10.41 -15.93
C PRO A 377 15.76 -10.34 -16.19
N GLN A 378 15.27 -9.31 -16.89
CA GLN A 378 13.85 -9.18 -17.20
C GLN A 378 13.40 -10.30 -18.15
N VAL A 379 14.12 -10.55 -19.24
CA VAL A 379 13.84 -11.64 -20.19
C VAL A 379 13.88 -12.98 -19.49
N MET A 380 14.88 -13.24 -18.64
CA MET A 380 14.97 -14.49 -17.88
C MET A 380 13.78 -14.68 -16.96
N MET A 381 13.40 -13.66 -16.18
CA MET A 381 12.28 -13.73 -15.24
C MET A 381 10.94 -13.91 -15.97
N LEU A 382 10.71 -13.18 -17.07
CA LEU A 382 9.49 -13.30 -17.87
C LEU A 382 9.38 -14.66 -18.56
N ALA A 383 10.47 -15.18 -19.12
CA ALA A 383 10.50 -16.51 -19.72
C ALA A 383 10.21 -17.60 -18.67
N MET A 384 10.81 -17.49 -17.48
CA MET A 384 10.53 -18.41 -16.35
C MET A 384 9.08 -18.29 -15.86
N ALA A 385 8.51 -17.08 -15.84
CA ALA A 385 7.11 -16.85 -15.48
C ALA A 385 6.16 -17.56 -16.46
N LEU A 386 6.40 -17.41 -17.77
CA LEU A 386 5.60 -18.07 -18.81
C LEU A 386 5.77 -19.60 -18.78
N ASP A 387 6.99 -20.10 -18.54
CA ASP A 387 7.25 -21.54 -18.38
C ASP A 387 6.47 -22.14 -17.20
N ALA A 388 6.55 -21.49 -16.03
CA ALA A 388 5.81 -21.88 -14.84
C ALA A 388 4.30 -21.77 -15.03
N LEU A 389 3.83 -20.76 -15.77
CA LEU A 389 2.41 -20.60 -16.06
C LEU A 389 1.92 -21.67 -17.05
N GLY A 390 2.69 -22.01 -18.07
CA GLY A 390 2.38 -23.12 -18.99
C GLY A 390 2.29 -24.45 -18.24
N PHE A 391 3.18 -24.68 -17.28
CA PHE A 391 3.11 -25.82 -16.37
C PHE A 391 1.85 -25.80 -15.50
N TYR A 392 1.50 -24.64 -14.93
CA TYR A 392 0.26 -24.49 -14.15
C TYR A 392 -0.99 -24.77 -14.98
N ARG A 393 -0.97 -24.43 -16.27
CA ARG A 393 -2.06 -24.67 -17.23
C ARG A 393 -2.10 -26.10 -17.76
N ASP A 394 -1.11 -26.93 -17.44
CA ASP A 394 -1.15 -28.37 -17.73
C ASP A 394 -2.14 -29.07 -16.80
N PRO A 395 -3.18 -29.73 -17.32
CA PRO A 395 -4.03 -30.58 -16.47
C PRO A 395 -3.22 -31.68 -15.77
N ASP A 396 -2.17 -32.19 -16.42
CA ASP A 396 -1.36 -33.29 -15.92
C ASP A 396 -0.12 -32.84 -15.14
N ARG A 397 0.14 -31.51 -15.07
CA ARG A 397 1.34 -30.92 -14.44
C ARG A 397 2.63 -31.67 -14.81
N ARG A 398 2.82 -31.97 -16.09
CA ARG A 398 3.96 -32.75 -16.59
C ARG A 398 5.28 -31.99 -16.44
N SER A 399 6.16 -32.53 -15.59
CA SER A 399 7.53 -32.05 -15.42
C SER A 399 8.43 -32.43 -16.60
N GLY A 400 9.48 -31.65 -16.85
CA GLY A 400 10.48 -31.93 -17.89
C GLY A 400 10.04 -31.56 -19.31
N THR A 401 8.85 -30.97 -19.47
CA THR A 401 8.41 -30.37 -20.73
C THR A 401 9.33 -29.23 -21.12
N ALA A 402 9.71 -29.14 -22.39
CA ALA A 402 10.57 -28.07 -22.89
C ALA A 402 9.89 -26.70 -22.71
N MET A 403 10.67 -25.69 -22.31
CA MET A 403 10.18 -24.33 -22.04
C MET A 403 9.35 -23.74 -23.19
N TRP A 404 9.78 -23.91 -24.44
CA TRP A 404 9.04 -23.40 -25.59
C TRP A 404 7.63 -24.02 -25.68
N ALA A 405 7.44 -25.28 -25.29
CA ALA A 405 6.13 -25.92 -25.33
C ALA A 405 5.21 -25.40 -24.22
N GLN A 406 5.76 -25.06 -23.05
CA GLN A 406 5.01 -24.38 -21.99
C GLN A 406 4.60 -22.96 -22.40
N ILE A 407 5.51 -22.22 -23.03
CA ILE A 407 5.22 -20.87 -23.56
C ILE A 407 4.17 -20.93 -24.68
N ASP A 408 4.29 -21.87 -25.62
CA ASP A 408 3.30 -22.07 -26.69
C ASP A 408 1.91 -22.35 -26.11
N ARG A 409 1.83 -23.18 -25.05
CA ARG A 409 0.57 -23.41 -24.32
C ARG A 409 -0.03 -22.13 -23.76
N CYS A 410 0.78 -21.21 -23.21
CA CYS A 410 0.28 -19.90 -22.79
C CYS A 410 -0.28 -19.09 -23.97
N ILE A 411 0.42 -19.05 -25.11
CA ILE A 411 -0.03 -18.34 -26.31
C ILE A 411 -1.37 -18.90 -26.80
N THR A 412 -1.46 -20.22 -26.96
CA THR A 412 -2.67 -20.91 -27.43
C THR A 412 -3.82 -20.71 -26.46
N ALA A 413 -3.60 -20.90 -25.16
CA ALA A 413 -4.68 -20.89 -24.18
C ALA A 413 -5.25 -19.49 -23.92
N ALA A 414 -4.46 -18.43 -24.12
CA ALA A 414 -4.95 -17.05 -24.08
C ALA A 414 -5.35 -16.52 -25.46
N ASN A 415 -5.39 -17.37 -26.50
CA ASN A 415 -5.73 -17.01 -27.88
C ASN A 415 -4.98 -15.75 -28.40
N VAL A 416 -3.68 -15.65 -28.15
CA VAL A 416 -2.89 -14.49 -28.55
C VAL A 416 -2.57 -14.58 -30.04
N ASP A 417 -3.07 -13.63 -30.83
CA ASP A 417 -2.76 -13.54 -32.25
C ASP A 417 -1.34 -12.98 -32.48
N VAL A 418 -0.41 -13.89 -32.76
CA VAL A 418 0.99 -13.57 -33.09
C VAL A 418 1.29 -13.75 -34.59
N SER A 419 0.28 -14.02 -35.41
CA SER A 419 0.44 -14.36 -36.84
C SER A 419 1.17 -13.27 -37.65
N ARG A 420 1.09 -12.01 -37.20
CA ARG A 420 1.79 -10.87 -37.80
C ARG A 420 3.32 -10.95 -37.70
N ILE A 421 3.84 -11.71 -36.73
CA ILE A 421 5.28 -11.83 -36.47
C ILE A 421 5.82 -13.25 -36.67
N GLY A 422 4.98 -14.29 -36.62
CA GLY A 422 5.40 -15.68 -36.83
C GLY A 422 4.33 -16.68 -36.39
N SER A 423 4.69 -17.98 -36.37
CA SER A 423 3.83 -19.00 -35.77
C SER A 423 3.91 -18.96 -34.24
N SER A 424 2.89 -19.48 -33.53
CA SER A 424 2.92 -19.54 -32.05
C SER A 424 4.13 -20.33 -31.53
N GLN A 425 4.45 -21.44 -32.18
CA GLN A 425 5.59 -22.29 -31.83
C GLN A 425 6.92 -21.57 -32.06
N ASP A 426 7.08 -20.85 -33.16
CA ASP A 426 8.31 -20.11 -33.44
C ASP A 426 8.49 -18.94 -32.47
N VAL A 427 7.41 -18.23 -32.13
CA VAL A 427 7.43 -17.18 -31.09
C VAL A 427 7.82 -17.76 -29.74
N ALA A 428 7.23 -18.89 -29.35
CA ALA A 428 7.57 -19.55 -28.10
C ALA A 428 9.03 -20.02 -28.05
N ARG A 429 9.55 -20.53 -29.19
CA ARG A 429 10.97 -20.87 -29.34
C ARG A 429 11.87 -19.65 -29.28
N LEU A 430 11.49 -18.51 -29.85
CA LEU A 430 12.27 -17.28 -29.77
C LEU A 430 12.49 -16.87 -28.31
N ILE A 431 11.44 -16.87 -27.49
CA ILE A 431 11.53 -16.51 -26.07
C ILE A 431 12.41 -17.53 -25.33
N ALA A 432 12.17 -18.83 -25.53
CA ALA A 432 12.93 -19.90 -24.88
C ALA A 432 14.42 -19.89 -25.26
N ASN A 433 14.73 -19.74 -26.55
CA ASN A 433 16.09 -19.66 -27.07
C ASN A 433 16.81 -18.44 -26.49
N THR A 434 16.16 -17.27 -26.47
CA THR A 434 16.78 -16.05 -25.92
C THR A 434 17.15 -16.21 -24.44
N ASN A 435 16.28 -16.85 -23.65
CA ASN A 435 16.59 -17.19 -22.26
C ASN A 435 17.73 -18.22 -22.13
N ASN A 436 17.76 -19.24 -22.99
CA ASN A 436 18.85 -20.22 -22.99
C ASN A 436 20.19 -19.59 -23.39
N ASP A 437 20.19 -18.68 -24.36
CA ASP A 437 21.37 -17.93 -24.80
C ASP A 437 21.94 -17.03 -23.67
N LEU A 438 21.08 -16.55 -22.77
CA LEU A 438 21.50 -15.80 -21.58
C LEU A 438 22.05 -16.69 -20.45
N LYS A 439 21.52 -17.92 -20.31
CA LYS A 439 21.89 -18.85 -19.24
C LYS A 439 23.21 -19.58 -19.45
N HIS A 440 23.54 -19.88 -20.71
CA HIS A 440 24.64 -20.77 -21.06
C HIS A 440 25.87 -19.97 -21.52
N PRO A 441 26.99 -19.98 -20.77
CA PRO A 441 28.17 -19.16 -21.08
C PRO A 441 28.91 -19.62 -22.34
N ASP A 442 28.67 -20.84 -22.80
CA ASP A 442 29.25 -21.49 -23.98
C ASP A 442 28.53 -21.11 -25.29
N ARG A 443 27.45 -20.32 -25.22
CA ARG A 443 26.74 -19.84 -26.40
C ARG A 443 27.58 -18.76 -27.09
N LEU A 444 27.96 -19.04 -28.34
CA LEU A 444 28.84 -18.19 -29.17
C LEU A 444 28.26 -16.79 -29.42
N GLU A 445 26.93 -16.66 -29.45
CA GLU A 445 26.25 -15.42 -29.79
C GLU A 445 25.28 -15.04 -28.67
N ARG A 446 25.59 -13.94 -27.96
CA ARG A 446 24.67 -13.37 -26.97
C ARG A 446 23.57 -12.57 -27.69
N PRO A 447 22.33 -12.59 -27.17
CA PRO A 447 21.26 -11.75 -27.70
C PRO A 447 21.66 -10.28 -27.66
N ASP A 448 21.48 -9.58 -28.77
CA ASP A 448 21.71 -8.14 -28.84
C ASP A 448 20.58 -7.34 -28.13
N HIS A 449 20.79 -6.04 -27.98
CA HIS A 449 19.83 -5.17 -27.31
C HIS A 449 18.45 -5.16 -27.98
N LEU A 450 18.42 -5.22 -29.32
CA LEU A 450 17.17 -5.26 -30.08
C LEU A 450 16.38 -6.53 -29.77
N ARG A 451 17.01 -7.70 -29.85
CA ARG A 451 16.37 -8.99 -29.52
C ARG A 451 15.88 -9.02 -28.08
N LEU A 452 16.67 -8.54 -27.13
CA LEU A 452 16.28 -8.49 -25.72
C LEU A 452 15.05 -7.61 -25.50
N THR A 453 14.99 -6.44 -26.13
CA THR A 453 13.86 -5.50 -26.03
C THR A 453 12.58 -6.11 -26.61
N LEU A 454 12.65 -6.61 -27.85
CA LEU A 454 11.51 -7.24 -28.52
C LEU A 454 10.98 -8.45 -27.74
N VAL A 455 11.88 -9.28 -27.19
CA VAL A 455 11.49 -10.47 -26.41
C VAL A 455 10.89 -10.08 -25.06
N ALA A 456 11.41 -9.06 -24.37
CA ALA A 456 10.85 -8.59 -23.11
C ALA A 456 9.42 -8.03 -23.30
N ASP A 457 9.21 -7.19 -24.31
CA ASP A 457 7.91 -6.60 -24.63
C ASP A 457 6.89 -7.66 -25.04
N LEU A 458 7.33 -8.62 -25.88
CA LEU A 458 6.49 -9.72 -26.33
C LEU A 458 6.11 -10.66 -25.19
N ALA A 459 7.07 -11.06 -24.34
CA ALA A 459 6.81 -11.93 -23.20
C ALA A 459 5.87 -11.25 -22.19
N THR A 460 6.07 -9.96 -21.92
CA THR A 460 5.17 -9.14 -21.09
C THR A 460 3.75 -9.13 -21.67
N THR A 461 3.62 -8.92 -22.98
CA THR A 461 2.33 -8.90 -23.67
C THR A 461 1.62 -10.25 -23.57
N ILE A 462 2.31 -11.35 -23.90
CA ILE A 462 1.75 -12.71 -23.83
C ILE A 462 1.29 -13.01 -22.41
N PHE A 463 2.07 -12.62 -21.41
CA PHE A 463 1.75 -12.82 -20.00
C PHE A 463 0.49 -12.04 -19.58
N ARG A 464 0.36 -10.79 -20.02
CA ARG A 464 -0.83 -9.96 -19.72
C ARG A 464 -2.09 -10.46 -20.42
N CYS A 465 -1.98 -10.99 -21.64
CA CYS A 465 -3.11 -11.65 -22.32
C CYS A 465 -3.70 -12.81 -21.50
N GLN A 466 -2.89 -13.46 -20.65
CA GLN A 466 -3.37 -14.56 -19.79
C GLN A 466 -4.47 -14.10 -18.83
N LEU A 467 -4.48 -12.82 -18.42
CA LEU A 467 -5.49 -12.29 -17.52
C LEU A 467 -6.91 -12.43 -18.07
N PHE A 468 -7.10 -12.26 -19.38
CA PHE A 468 -8.42 -12.32 -20.01
C PHE A 468 -9.02 -13.72 -19.86
N ASP A 469 -8.25 -14.75 -20.17
CA ASP A 469 -8.70 -16.13 -19.98
C ASP A 469 -8.80 -16.52 -18.49
N LEU A 470 -7.77 -16.22 -17.69
CA LEU A 470 -7.73 -16.57 -16.27
C LEU A 470 -8.87 -15.93 -15.47
N LEU A 471 -9.36 -14.76 -15.90
CA LEU A 471 -10.48 -14.05 -15.29
C LEU A 471 -11.81 -14.26 -16.05
N SER A 472 -11.84 -15.17 -17.03
CA SER A 472 -12.99 -15.50 -17.89
C SER A 472 -13.68 -14.28 -18.49
N GLN A 473 -12.86 -13.41 -19.08
CA GLN A 473 -13.31 -12.24 -19.80
C GLN A 473 -13.77 -12.63 -21.21
N PRO A 474 -14.75 -11.92 -21.79
CA PRO A 474 -15.15 -12.13 -23.17
C PRO A 474 -13.98 -11.91 -24.13
N GLU A 475 -13.91 -12.74 -25.18
CA GLU A 475 -12.85 -12.67 -26.19
C GLU A 475 -12.77 -11.30 -26.89
N GLU A 476 -13.89 -10.57 -26.97
CA GLU A 476 -13.90 -9.20 -27.51
C GLU A 476 -12.96 -8.25 -26.75
N ARG A 477 -12.89 -8.39 -25.42
CA ARG A 477 -12.00 -7.56 -24.58
C ARG A 477 -10.53 -7.85 -24.88
N LEU A 478 -10.19 -9.13 -25.00
CA LEU A 478 -8.85 -9.55 -25.44
C LEU A 478 -8.52 -8.97 -26.82
N ARG A 479 -9.44 -9.09 -27.78
CA ARG A 479 -9.25 -8.56 -29.14
C ARG A 479 -9.03 -7.05 -29.14
N ARG A 480 -9.72 -6.31 -28.27
CA ARG A 480 -9.54 -4.86 -28.10
C ARG A 480 -8.16 -4.54 -27.53
N PHE A 481 -7.74 -5.25 -26.48
CA PHE A 481 -6.40 -5.10 -25.89
C PHE A 481 -5.29 -5.35 -26.92
N VAL A 482 -5.39 -6.44 -27.68
CA VAL A 482 -4.40 -6.82 -28.70
C VAL A 482 -4.30 -5.79 -29.84
N LYS A 483 -5.40 -5.09 -30.17
CA LYS A 483 -5.46 -4.17 -31.33
C LYS A 483 -5.12 -2.70 -31.04
N TRP A 484 -5.31 -2.21 -29.81
CA TRP A 484 -5.25 -0.77 -29.51
C TRP A 484 -4.25 -0.39 -28.41
N GLY A 485 -3.66 -1.37 -27.71
CA GLY A 485 -2.83 -1.13 -26.54
C GLY A 485 -1.36 -1.53 -26.72
N ASP A 486 -0.71 -1.79 -25.58
CA ASP A 486 0.69 -2.19 -25.51
C ASP A 486 1.01 -3.44 -26.34
N ALA A 487 0.02 -4.33 -26.50
CA ALA A 487 0.14 -5.53 -27.31
C ALA A 487 0.35 -5.21 -28.81
N ASP A 488 -0.40 -4.26 -29.37
CA ASP A 488 -0.17 -3.82 -30.75
C ASP A 488 1.18 -3.12 -30.87
N GLN A 489 1.57 -2.31 -29.88
CA GLN A 489 2.87 -1.64 -29.89
C GLN A 489 4.04 -2.64 -29.88
N ALA A 490 3.95 -3.70 -29.07
CA ALA A 490 4.93 -4.78 -28.99
C ALA A 490 5.02 -5.56 -30.31
N LEU A 491 3.87 -5.91 -30.92
CA LEU A 491 3.85 -6.61 -32.20
C LEU A 491 4.34 -5.71 -33.36
N ALA A 492 3.91 -4.44 -33.39
CA ALA A 492 4.34 -3.46 -34.39
C ALA A 492 5.83 -3.12 -34.28
N ALA A 493 6.48 -3.35 -33.13
CA ALA A 493 7.91 -3.16 -32.96
C ALA A 493 8.73 -4.08 -33.90
N PHE A 494 8.26 -5.30 -34.16
CA PHE A 494 8.89 -6.21 -35.12
C PHE A 494 8.87 -5.63 -36.53
N SER A 495 7.71 -5.15 -36.99
CA SER A 495 7.57 -4.50 -38.29
C SER A 495 8.39 -3.20 -38.40
N ARG A 496 8.42 -2.36 -37.35
CA ARG A 496 9.24 -1.14 -37.32
C ARG A 496 10.74 -1.44 -37.47
N ASN A 497 11.19 -2.56 -36.91
CA ASN A 497 12.59 -3.00 -36.99
C ASN A 497 12.87 -3.91 -38.19
N ARG A 498 11.89 -4.13 -39.09
CA ARG A 498 12.03 -4.97 -40.30
C ARG A 498 12.48 -6.40 -39.99
N VAL A 499 11.95 -6.97 -38.91
CA VAL A 499 12.22 -8.34 -38.48
C VAL A 499 10.93 -9.11 -38.26
N ARG A 500 10.99 -10.43 -38.42
CA ARG A 500 9.95 -11.39 -38.06
C ARG A 500 10.59 -12.60 -37.38
N VAL A 501 9.76 -13.45 -36.79
CA VAL A 501 10.20 -14.71 -36.20
C VAL A 501 10.18 -15.80 -37.27
N GLY A 502 11.37 -16.27 -37.63
CA GLY A 502 11.56 -17.38 -38.57
C GLY A 502 11.41 -18.74 -37.91
N ALA A 503 11.41 -19.78 -38.74
CA ALA A 503 11.36 -21.17 -38.30
C ALA A 503 12.49 -21.46 -37.30
N GLY A 504 12.15 -22.08 -36.17
CA GLY A 504 13.12 -22.42 -35.13
C GLY A 504 13.29 -21.34 -34.04
N GLY A 505 12.61 -20.19 -34.17
CA GLY A 505 12.61 -19.15 -33.14
C GLY A 505 13.82 -18.22 -33.21
N HIS A 506 14.15 -17.75 -34.42
CA HIS A 506 15.19 -16.76 -34.66
C HIS A 506 14.60 -15.52 -35.32
N LEU A 507 15.17 -14.34 -35.04
CA LEU A 507 14.80 -13.13 -35.76
C LEU A 507 15.39 -13.20 -37.17
N VAL A 508 14.55 -13.01 -38.18
CA VAL A 508 14.94 -12.95 -39.58
C VAL A 508 14.46 -11.62 -40.19
N PRO A 509 15.21 -11.03 -41.11
CA PRO A 509 14.75 -9.86 -41.85
C PRO A 509 13.42 -10.14 -42.58
N THR A 510 12.53 -9.15 -42.60
CA THR A 510 11.27 -9.17 -43.36
C THR A 510 11.43 -8.68 -44.79
#